data_AF-A0A538BJI2-F1
#
_entry.id   AF-A0A538BJI2-F1
#
_cell.length_a   1.000
_cell.length_b   1.000
_cell.length_c   1.000
_cell.angle_alpha   90.00
_cell.angle_beta   90.00
_cell.angle_gamma   90.00
#
_symmetry.space_group_name_H-M   'P 1'
#
loop_
_entity.id
_entity.type
_entity.pdbx_description
1 polymer ?
#
loop_
_entity_poly.entity_id
_entity_poly.type
_entity_poly.pdbx_seq_one_letter_code
_entity_poly.pdbx_strand_id
1 'polypeptide(L)'
;MNIDDLLRDEDAGWTELHLLIDPLSPAEAETPGYFPEGWSVKDLIGHLGSWLAEAGIALERIRVGTYRAGELDIDAKNEEFLDALRPLTLRETHAQAEAARAQTLRTLRSLPEVSEDAAWWIEKAGPAHYAKHLPRLREWAEELRSGALPAGDHA
;
A
#
# COMPACT_ATOMS: atom_id res chain seq x y z
N MET A 1 4.61 -6.03 -21.36
CA MET A 1 5.27 -6.46 -20.11
C MET A 1 4.81 -7.86 -19.76
N ASN A 2 5.67 -8.72 -19.19
CA ASN A 2 5.31 -10.10 -18.86
C ASN A 2 4.61 -10.16 -17.49
N ILE A 3 3.53 -10.95 -17.36
CA ILE A 3 2.80 -11.13 -16.09
C ILE A 3 3.70 -11.71 -14.99
N ASP A 4 4.61 -12.62 -15.35
CA ASP A 4 5.52 -13.23 -14.37
C ASP A 4 6.49 -12.21 -13.78
N ASP A 5 6.85 -11.18 -14.56
CA ASP A 5 7.72 -10.10 -14.09
C ASP A 5 6.96 -9.20 -13.11
N LEU A 6 5.74 -8.79 -13.47
CA LEU A 6 4.88 -8.03 -12.58
C LEU A 6 4.62 -8.73 -11.24
N LEU A 7 4.30 -10.03 -11.27
CA LEU A 7 4.04 -10.81 -10.07
C LEU A 7 5.28 -10.93 -9.19
N ARG A 8 6.46 -11.10 -9.79
CA ARG A 8 7.72 -11.22 -9.06
C ARG A 8 8.11 -9.90 -8.41
N ASP A 9 7.99 -8.79 -9.13
CA ASP A 9 8.36 -7.48 -8.62
C ASP A 9 7.40 -7.06 -7.49
N GLU A 10 6.10 -7.37 -7.65
CA GLU A 10 5.10 -7.15 -6.59
C GLU A 10 5.41 -7.97 -5.34
N ASP A 11 5.73 -9.26 -5.49
CA ASP A 11 6.05 -10.13 -4.37
C ASP A 11 7.35 -9.73 -3.65
N ALA A 12 8.37 -9.35 -4.40
CA ALA A 12 9.64 -8.88 -3.85
C ALA A 12 9.45 -7.59 -3.03
N GLY A 13 8.72 -6.61 -3.57
CA GLY A 13 8.48 -5.36 -2.86
C GLY A 13 7.55 -5.52 -1.65
N TRP A 14 6.53 -6.38 -1.75
CA TRP A 14 5.66 -6.72 -0.62
C TRP A 14 6.46 -7.39 0.51
N THR A 15 7.30 -8.36 0.16
CA THR A 15 8.18 -9.05 1.11
C THR A 15 9.10 -8.05 1.82
N GLU A 16 9.68 -7.10 1.09
CA GLU A 16 10.58 -6.11 1.68
C GLU A 16 9.86 -5.17 2.65
N LEU A 17 8.62 -4.77 2.36
CA LEU A 17 7.79 -4.02 3.30
C LEU A 17 7.56 -4.81 4.59
N HIS A 18 7.17 -6.09 4.47
CA HIS A 18 6.89 -6.94 5.62
C HIS A 18 8.12 -7.22 6.48
N LEU A 19 9.31 -7.33 5.89
CA LEU A 19 10.57 -7.44 6.65
C LEU A 19 10.81 -6.25 7.60
N LEU A 20 10.24 -5.07 7.30
CA LEU A 20 10.34 -3.88 8.13
C LEU A 20 9.14 -3.71 9.07
N ILE A 21 7.96 -4.15 8.67
CA ILE A 21 6.71 -3.97 9.41
C ILE A 21 6.51 -5.08 10.45
N ASP A 22 6.71 -6.34 10.09
CA ASP A 22 6.40 -7.50 10.94
C ASP A 22 7.16 -7.52 12.28
N PRO A 23 8.40 -7.01 12.38
CA PRO A 23 9.10 -6.92 13.67
C PRO A 23 8.52 -5.88 14.64
N LEU A 24 7.71 -4.93 14.17
CA LEU A 24 7.16 -3.87 15.02
C LEU A 24 6.11 -4.43 15.97
N SER A 25 6.15 -3.99 17.23
CA SER A 25 5.04 -4.21 18.15
C SER A 25 3.81 -3.40 17.72
N PRO A 26 2.59 -3.80 18.14
CA PRO A 26 1.39 -3.04 17.84
C PRO A 26 1.46 -1.56 18.27
N ALA A 27 2.11 -1.28 19.41
CA ALA A 27 2.27 0.08 19.90
C ALA A 27 3.20 0.91 19.00
N GLU A 28 4.30 0.32 18.52
CA GLU A 28 5.23 0.99 17.59
C GLU A 28 4.58 1.22 16.22
N ALA A 29 3.82 0.24 15.72
CA ALA A 29 3.12 0.35 14.45
C ALA A 29 2.03 1.43 14.45
N GLU A 30 1.44 1.72 15.62
CA GLU A 30 0.45 2.78 15.82
C GLU A 30 1.07 4.11 16.31
N THR A 31 2.39 4.18 16.49
CA THR A 31 3.07 5.41 16.91
C THR A 31 3.00 6.47 15.80
N PRO A 32 2.47 7.68 16.07
CA PRO A 32 2.42 8.76 15.10
C PRO A 32 3.81 9.36 14.85
N GLY A 33 4.02 9.93 13.67
CA GLY A 33 5.29 10.58 13.29
C GLY A 33 6.11 9.82 12.25
N TYR A 34 5.56 8.73 11.69
CA TYR A 34 6.09 8.09 10.49
C TYR A 34 6.26 9.10 9.34
N PHE A 35 5.36 10.07 9.20
CA PHE A 35 5.56 11.26 8.38
C PHE A 35 5.26 12.55 9.19
N PRO A 36 5.76 13.73 8.75
CA PRO A 36 5.49 15.01 9.41
C PRO A 36 4.00 15.32 9.61
N GLU A 37 3.15 14.80 8.72
CA GLU A 37 1.70 14.90 8.77
C GLU A 37 1.06 14.03 9.88
N GLY A 38 1.87 13.30 10.65
CA GLY A 38 1.45 12.52 11.82
C GLY A 38 1.05 11.08 11.53
N TRP A 39 1.37 10.55 10.35
CA TRP A 39 1.04 9.16 10.00
C TRP A 39 1.72 8.17 10.94
N SER A 40 1.10 7.02 11.12
CA SER A 40 1.69 5.82 11.73
C SER A 40 1.99 4.77 10.65
N VAL A 41 2.66 3.67 11.03
CA VAL A 41 2.87 2.52 10.12
C VAL A 41 1.54 1.83 9.82
N LYS A 42 0.59 1.83 10.76
CA LYS A 42 -0.80 1.42 10.50
C LYS A 42 -1.38 2.18 9.31
N ASP A 43 -1.24 3.50 9.31
CA ASP A 43 -1.81 4.34 8.25
C ASP A 43 -1.14 4.05 6.90
N LEU A 44 0.19 3.79 6.89
CA LEU A 44 0.89 3.32 5.69
C LEU A 44 0.32 2.00 5.17
N ILE A 45 0.16 0.98 6.02
CA ILE A 45 -0.38 -0.33 5.62
C ILE A 45 -1.76 -0.15 4.98
N GLY A 46 -2.61 0.65 5.62
CA GLY A 46 -3.94 0.95 5.12
C GLY A 46 -3.89 1.65 3.78
N HIS A 47 -3.05 2.68 3.66
CA HIS A 47 -2.87 3.44 2.43
C HIS A 47 -2.42 2.57 1.25
N LEU A 48 -1.43 1.68 1.46
CA LEU A 48 -0.99 0.72 0.46
C LEU A 48 -2.11 -0.26 0.09
N GLY A 49 -2.81 -0.80 1.11
CA GLY A 49 -3.96 -1.69 0.93
C GLY A 49 -5.10 -1.08 0.13
N SER A 50 -5.43 0.19 0.37
CA SER A 50 -6.46 0.92 -0.37
C SER A 50 -6.07 1.09 -1.85
N TRP A 51 -4.81 1.41 -2.14
CA TRP A 51 -4.36 1.50 -3.52
C TRP A 51 -4.35 0.16 -4.24
N LEU A 52 -4.01 -0.93 -3.54
CA LEU A 52 -4.17 -2.29 -4.07
C LEU A 52 -5.64 -2.59 -4.35
N ALA A 53 -6.56 -2.23 -3.45
CA ALA A 53 -7.99 -2.45 -3.68
C ALA A 53 -8.50 -1.71 -4.92
N GLU A 54 -8.08 -0.46 -5.13
CA GLU A 54 -8.40 0.29 -6.36
C GLU A 54 -7.78 -0.35 -7.61
N ALA A 55 -6.55 -0.85 -7.52
CA ALA A 55 -5.95 -1.61 -8.62
C ALA A 55 -6.79 -2.85 -8.94
N GLY A 56 -7.22 -3.63 -7.94
CA GLY A 56 -8.12 -4.77 -8.13
C GLY A 56 -9.43 -4.39 -8.84
N ILE A 57 -10.04 -3.26 -8.48
CA ILE A 57 -11.24 -2.73 -9.14
C ILE A 57 -10.93 -2.34 -10.60
N ALA A 58 -9.82 -1.65 -10.85
CA ALA A 58 -9.42 -1.26 -12.19
C ALA A 58 -9.13 -2.48 -13.09
N LEU A 59 -8.41 -3.48 -12.58
CA LEU A 59 -8.16 -4.72 -13.29
C LEU A 59 -9.45 -5.47 -13.61
N GLU A 60 -10.42 -5.49 -12.70
CA GLU A 60 -11.72 -6.11 -12.96
C GLU A 60 -12.47 -5.36 -14.07
N ARG A 61 -12.45 -4.02 -14.07
CA ARG A 61 -13.00 -3.20 -15.14
C ARG A 61 -12.31 -3.45 -16.48
N ILE A 62 -10.99 -3.63 -16.49
CA ILE A 62 -10.22 -4.00 -17.69
C ILE A 62 -10.69 -5.38 -18.17
N ARG A 63 -10.77 -6.37 -17.26
CA ARG A 63 -11.20 -7.74 -17.56
C ARG A 63 -12.56 -7.80 -18.25
N VAL A 64 -13.50 -6.95 -17.84
CA VAL A 64 -14.86 -6.90 -18.39
C VAL A 64 -15.06 -5.81 -19.46
N GLY A 65 -14.01 -5.12 -19.88
CA GLY A 65 -14.05 -4.12 -20.96
C GLY A 65 -14.78 -2.81 -20.62
N THR A 66 -14.85 -2.43 -19.34
CA THR A 66 -15.52 -1.20 -18.87
C THR A 66 -14.55 -0.13 -18.35
N TYR A 67 -13.25 -0.42 -18.35
CA TYR A 67 -12.22 0.52 -17.89
C TYR A 67 -12.13 1.77 -18.78
N ARG A 68 -11.91 2.93 -18.15
CA ARG A 68 -11.63 4.20 -18.80
C ARG A 68 -10.42 4.85 -18.14
N ALA A 69 -9.41 5.16 -18.94
CA ALA A 69 -8.20 5.82 -18.47
C ALA A 69 -8.45 7.29 -18.10
N GLY A 70 -7.70 7.81 -17.13
CA GLY A 70 -7.64 9.25 -16.83
C GLY A 70 -8.71 9.81 -15.87
N GLU A 71 -9.62 8.98 -15.35
CA GLU A 71 -10.67 9.40 -14.40
C GLU A 71 -10.26 9.12 -12.93
N LEU A 72 -9.05 9.52 -12.51
CA LEU A 72 -8.59 9.32 -11.13
C LEU A 72 -8.01 10.59 -10.52
N ASP A 73 -8.76 11.19 -9.60
CA ASP A 73 -8.25 12.21 -8.70
C ASP A 73 -7.51 11.52 -7.54
N ILE A 74 -6.18 11.57 -7.58
CA ILE A 74 -5.31 10.88 -6.61
C ILE A 74 -5.42 11.52 -5.23
N ASP A 75 -5.52 12.84 -5.15
CA ASP A 75 -5.53 13.56 -3.88
C ASP A 75 -6.87 13.35 -3.17
N ALA A 76 -7.99 13.46 -3.89
CA ALA A 76 -9.30 13.15 -3.35
C ALA A 76 -9.40 11.68 -2.86
N LYS A 77 -8.76 10.75 -3.58
CA LYS A 77 -8.69 9.34 -3.16
C LYS A 77 -7.85 9.13 -1.91
N ASN A 78 -6.70 9.81 -1.80
CA ASN A 78 -5.86 9.74 -0.62
C ASN A 78 -6.60 10.25 0.63
N GLU A 79 -7.35 11.34 0.50
CA GLU A 79 -8.19 11.87 1.59
C GLU A 79 -9.30 10.89 1.98
N GLU A 80 -10.02 10.34 0.99
CA GLU A 80 -11.07 9.32 1.20
C GLU A 80 -10.52 8.10 1.95
N PHE A 81 -9.35 7.59 1.55
CA PHE A 81 -8.72 6.46 2.22
C PHE A 81 -8.32 6.79 3.63
N LEU A 82 -7.67 7.93 3.87
CA LEU A 82 -7.23 8.29 5.19
C LEU A 82 -8.41 8.41 6.16
N ASP A 83 -9.52 9.02 5.73
CA ASP A 83 -10.73 9.10 6.55
C ASP A 83 -11.34 7.73 6.84
N ALA A 84 -11.41 6.85 5.83
CA ALA A 84 -11.91 5.49 5.98
C ALA A 84 -11.03 4.59 6.86
N LEU A 85 -9.72 4.82 6.90
CA LEU A 85 -8.74 4.04 7.65
C LEU A 85 -8.65 4.46 9.13
N ARG A 86 -8.92 5.73 9.46
CA ARG A 86 -8.89 6.26 10.83
C ARG A 86 -9.57 5.38 11.89
N PRO A 87 -10.82 4.92 11.69
CA PRO A 87 -11.52 4.12 12.70
C PRO A 87 -11.01 2.67 12.83
N LEU A 88 -10.17 2.20 11.91
CA LEU A 88 -9.72 0.81 11.89
C LEU A 88 -8.57 0.56 12.87
N THR A 89 -8.58 -0.64 13.45
CA THR A 89 -7.45 -1.18 14.21
C THR A 89 -6.30 -1.58 13.29
N LEU A 90 -5.09 -1.72 13.83
CA LEU A 90 -3.94 -2.28 13.08
C LEU A 90 -4.26 -3.63 12.44
N ARG A 91 -4.93 -4.51 13.19
CA ARG A 91 -5.31 -5.85 12.70
C ARG A 91 -6.27 -5.79 11.53
N GLU A 92 -7.29 -4.94 11.60
CA GLU A 92 -8.26 -4.76 10.51
C GLU A 92 -7.59 -4.18 9.27
N THR A 93 -6.75 -3.18 9.46
CA THR A 93 -5.99 -2.52 8.39
C THR A 93 -5.09 -3.50 7.66
N HIS A 94 -4.35 -4.32 8.40
CA HIS A 94 -3.50 -5.37 7.84
C HIS A 94 -4.32 -6.44 7.11
N ALA A 95 -5.44 -6.90 7.70
CA ALA A 95 -6.30 -7.89 7.07
C ALA A 95 -6.91 -7.37 5.75
N GLN A 96 -7.28 -6.10 5.69
CA GLN A 96 -7.78 -5.46 4.48
C GLN A 96 -6.69 -5.35 3.41
N ALA A 97 -5.47 -4.95 3.76
CA ALA A 97 -4.36 -4.84 2.82
C ALA A 97 -4.00 -6.20 2.20
N GLU A 98 -3.92 -7.26 3.00
CA GLU A 98 -3.71 -8.63 2.52
C GLU A 98 -4.84 -9.11 1.61
N ALA A 99 -6.10 -8.86 1.99
CA ALA A 99 -7.24 -9.22 1.16
C ALA A 99 -7.24 -8.48 -0.18
N ALA A 100 -6.90 -7.19 -0.18
CA ALA A 100 -6.79 -6.36 -1.36
C ALA A 100 -5.66 -6.84 -2.29
N ARG A 101 -4.48 -7.13 -1.74
CA ARG A 101 -3.36 -7.75 -2.49
C ARG A 101 -3.81 -9.06 -3.12
N ALA A 102 -4.33 -9.98 -2.31
CA ALA A 102 -4.71 -11.30 -2.78
C ALA A 102 -5.78 -11.24 -3.88
N GLN A 103 -6.77 -10.35 -3.75
CA GLN A 103 -7.78 -10.15 -4.79
C GLN A 103 -7.18 -9.57 -6.07
N THR A 104 -6.34 -8.54 -5.96
CA THR A 104 -5.70 -7.88 -7.10
C THR A 104 -4.84 -8.84 -7.91
N LEU A 105 -4.01 -9.64 -7.24
CA LEU A 105 -3.15 -10.62 -7.91
C LEU A 105 -3.96 -11.77 -8.53
N ARG A 106 -5.08 -12.18 -7.91
CA ARG A 106 -6.01 -13.13 -8.53
C ARG A 106 -6.63 -12.55 -9.80
N THR A 107 -7.09 -11.30 -9.77
CA THR A 107 -7.66 -10.64 -10.94
C THR A 107 -6.63 -10.50 -12.05
N LEU A 108 -5.40 -10.06 -11.74
CA LEU A 108 -4.30 -9.96 -12.71
C LEU A 108 -4.07 -11.30 -13.45
N ARG A 109 -3.99 -12.41 -12.70
CA ARG A 109 -3.83 -13.75 -13.26
C ARG A 109 -4.99 -14.21 -14.12
N SER A 110 -6.18 -13.63 -13.93
CA SER A 110 -7.38 -13.97 -14.71
C SER A 110 -7.53 -13.15 -16.00
N LEU A 111 -6.67 -12.15 -16.23
CA LEU A 111 -6.73 -11.36 -17.45
C LEU A 111 -6.32 -12.23 -18.65
N PRO A 112 -7.03 -12.14 -19.79
CA PRO A 112 -6.64 -12.86 -21.00
C PRO A 112 -5.30 -12.34 -21.56
N GLU A 113 -5.02 -11.06 -21.35
CA GLU A 113 -3.75 -10.41 -21.68
C GLU A 113 -3.46 -9.28 -20.67
N VAL A 114 -2.18 -8.99 -20.45
CA VAL A 114 -1.76 -7.83 -19.63
C VAL A 114 -1.56 -6.63 -20.54
N SER A 115 -2.56 -5.74 -20.55
CA SER A 115 -2.48 -4.45 -21.23
C SER A 115 -1.53 -3.48 -20.53
N GLU A 116 -1.17 -2.39 -21.19
CA GLU A 116 -0.38 -1.29 -20.59
C GLU A 116 -1.08 -0.68 -19.38
N ASP A 117 -2.40 -0.53 -19.41
CA ASP A 117 -3.19 -0.06 -18.27
C ASP A 117 -3.12 -1.02 -17.08
N ALA A 118 -3.25 -2.33 -17.33
CA ALA A 118 -3.18 -3.34 -16.27
C ALA A 118 -1.79 -3.36 -15.63
N ALA A 119 -0.74 -3.30 -16.46
CA ALA A 119 0.64 -3.14 -16.05
C ALA A 119 0.83 -1.88 -15.17
N TRP A 120 0.37 -0.73 -15.64
CA TRP A 120 0.47 0.54 -14.93
C TRP A 120 -0.19 0.47 -13.55
N TRP A 121 -1.38 -0.11 -13.44
CA TRP A 121 -2.08 -0.25 -12.16
C TRP A 121 -1.32 -1.11 -11.15
N ILE A 122 -0.72 -2.21 -11.60
CA ILE A 122 0.09 -3.07 -10.73
C ILE A 122 1.34 -2.34 -10.25
N GLU A 123 2.07 -1.68 -11.16
CA GLU A 123 3.27 -0.92 -10.78
C GLU A 123 2.92 0.21 -9.82
N LYS A 124 1.90 1.00 -10.16
CA LYS A 124 1.48 2.20 -9.43
C LYS A 124 0.92 1.91 -8.05
N ALA A 125 0.21 0.79 -7.86
CA ALA A 125 -0.34 0.43 -6.55
C ALA A 125 0.62 -0.45 -5.73
N GLY A 126 1.47 -1.23 -6.42
CA GLY A 126 2.40 -2.17 -5.83
C GLY A 126 3.86 -1.69 -5.87
N PRO A 127 4.77 -2.35 -6.65
CA PRO A 127 6.22 -2.15 -6.56
C PRO A 127 6.70 -0.70 -6.56
N ALA A 128 6.21 0.12 -7.49
CA ALA A 128 6.65 1.51 -7.59
C ALA A 128 6.13 2.36 -6.43
N HIS A 129 5.01 1.97 -5.82
CA HIS A 129 4.50 2.61 -4.61
C HIS A 129 5.27 2.19 -3.37
N TYR A 130 5.51 0.89 -3.21
CA TYR A 130 6.31 0.35 -2.11
C TYR A 130 7.69 1.01 -2.07
N ALA A 131 8.34 1.12 -3.23
CA ALA A 131 9.66 1.75 -3.39
C ALA A 131 9.71 3.22 -2.92
N LYS A 132 8.60 3.96 -3.00
CA LYS A 132 8.53 5.35 -2.49
C LYS A 132 8.53 5.43 -0.97
N HIS A 133 7.95 4.43 -0.29
CA HIS A 133 7.83 4.41 1.17
C HIS A 133 8.99 3.69 1.87
N LEU A 134 9.62 2.73 1.19
CA LEU A 134 10.70 1.91 1.75
C LEU A 134 11.86 2.73 2.37
N PRO A 135 12.38 3.81 1.76
CA PRO A 135 13.44 4.62 2.38
C PRO A 135 13.04 5.15 3.76
N ARG A 136 11.88 5.81 3.84
CA ARG A 136 11.38 6.37 5.11
C ARG A 136 11.02 5.28 6.12
N LEU A 137 10.49 4.14 5.67
CA LEU A 137 10.19 3.00 6.54
C LEU A 137 11.45 2.41 7.19
N ARG A 138 12.56 2.33 6.45
CA ARG A 138 13.85 1.89 7.03
C ARG A 138 14.36 2.86 8.08
N GLU A 139 14.27 4.16 7.82
CA GLU A 139 14.64 5.21 8.78
C GLU A 139 13.79 5.13 10.05
N TRP A 140 12.46 5.08 9.90
CA TRP A 140 11.53 4.99 11.01
C TRP A 140 11.76 3.76 11.88
N ALA A 141 11.98 2.59 11.26
CA ALA A 141 12.27 1.36 11.99
C ALA A 141 13.57 1.48 12.81
N GLU A 142 14.56 2.24 12.35
CA GLU A 142 15.79 2.51 13.11
C GLU A 142 15.57 3.53 14.24
N GLU A 143 14.78 4.57 13.99
CA GLU A 143 14.37 5.55 15.02
C GLU A 143 13.65 4.87 16.18
N LEU A 144 12.73 3.94 15.89
CA LEU A 144 12.03 3.12 16.88
C LEU A 144 13.01 2.23 17.66
N ARG A 145 13.90 1.50 16.98
CA ARG A 145 14.89 0.61 17.63
C ARG A 145 15.87 1.36 18.52
N SER A 146 16.28 2.55 18.12
CA SER A 146 17.22 3.40 18.87
C SER A 146 16.54 4.15 20.02
N GLY A 147 15.20 4.15 20.08
CA GLY A 147 14.43 4.97 21.02
C GLY A 147 14.50 6.47 20.72
N ALA A 148 15.00 6.86 19.55
CA ALA A 148 15.15 8.24 19.10
C ALA A 148 13.86 8.73 18.43
N LEU A 149 12.71 8.49 19.08
CA LEU A 149 11.45 9.06 18.61
C LEU A 149 11.56 10.59 18.64
N PRO A 150 11.20 11.30 17.56
CA PRO A 150 11.14 12.74 17.60
C PRO A 150 10.21 13.12 18.76
N ALA A 151 10.70 13.96 19.67
CA ALA A 151 9.86 14.52 20.72
C ALA A 151 8.70 15.23 20.02
N GLY A 152 7.51 14.63 20.08
CA GLY A 152 6.31 15.27 19.60
C GLY A 152 6.12 16.53 20.40
N ASP A 153 6.28 17.69 19.78
CA ASP A 153 5.76 18.95 20.30
C ASP A 153 4.23 18.83 20.30
N HIS A 154 3.71 18.18 21.35
CA HIS A 154 2.31 18.19 21.69
C HIS A 154 2.03 19.51 22.42
N ALA A 155 1.79 20.55 21.62
CA ALA A 155 1.12 21.77 22.05
C ALA A 155 -0.38 21.69 21.76
#